data_AF-A0A813KWX7-F1
#
_entry.id   AF-A0A813KWX7-F1
#
_cell.length_a   1.000
_cell.length_b   1.000
_cell.length_c   1.000
_cell.angle_alpha   90.00
_cell.angle_beta   90.00
_cell.angle_gamma   90.00
#
_symmetry.space_group_name_H-M   'P 1'
#
loop_
_entity.id
_entity.type
_entity.pdbx_description
1 polymer ?
#
loop_
_entity_poly.entity_id
_entity_poly.type
_entity_poly.pdbx_seq_one_letter_code
_entity_poly.pdbx_strand_id
1 'polypeptide(L)'
;MSGLVELLGEKLVWGAGGEVATSEALAGKAAVALYFSAHWCPPCRGFTPKFAEWYKENLKEKGLEVVFVSSDKDDDAFNQYSGEMPWLALPFSDRERKEKLSKKYKVQGIPTVIILDAEGQVITKDGQSAIHRDPKGVNFPWKPKSLKEILAAAKIIGKDGPVDASALHGKVFGLYFSAHWCPPCRGFTPKLAEWYAKSLKSKGMEVVFVSSDKTQEAFDEYYGEQPWLALDYSNRSEKEELSNLFGVQGIPSFVIVDKDGSVITKDGTAAVSNDPEGAEFPWYPKPVLDLAQGHGPLNEAACCIAFCEAADATAQKAAEEAMAPVAKKYIEEATAAGEEDPKVTFMIAKTSSGVCGQLRKLMALPKLPPAAHEHPLEEADSNNGQWGCDGCNRGGRPEVKRFRCKQEGCDFDFCQECHEVAGSSATLAPKLMIINIPDDGAFYEGPDLITGDTVEKFVSGFLGGTSSRKNMVGL
;
A
#
# COMPACT_ATOMS: atom_id res chain seq x y z
N MET A 1 -1.81 12.06 -32.92
CA MET A 1 -0.49 11.56 -32.50
C MET A 1 -0.76 10.35 -31.62
N SER A 2 -0.10 9.20 -31.81
CA SER A 2 -0.37 8.04 -30.96
C SER A 2 0.08 8.30 -29.52
N GLY A 3 -0.58 7.71 -28.52
CA GLY A 3 -0.22 7.91 -27.10
C GLY A 3 1.23 7.53 -26.78
N LEU A 4 1.79 6.56 -27.51
CA LEU A 4 3.21 6.18 -27.41
C LEU A 4 4.17 7.28 -27.89
N VAL A 5 3.83 8.06 -28.91
CA VAL A 5 4.68 9.17 -29.39
C VAL A 5 4.67 10.33 -28.39
N GLU A 6 3.51 10.63 -27.79
CA GLU A 6 3.43 11.61 -26.72
C GLU A 6 4.29 11.19 -25.52
N LEU A 7 4.26 9.91 -25.18
CA LEU A 7 4.99 9.32 -24.07
C LEU A 7 6.51 9.27 -24.30
N LEU A 8 6.95 8.78 -25.46
CA LEU A 8 8.35 8.44 -25.75
C LEU A 8 9.09 9.47 -26.61
N GLY A 9 8.38 10.46 -27.14
CA GLY A 9 8.92 11.44 -28.09
C GLY A 9 8.84 10.95 -29.53
N GLU A 10 9.24 11.81 -30.46
CA GLU A 10 9.13 11.53 -31.90
C GLU A 10 10.14 10.50 -32.41
N LYS A 11 11.24 10.29 -31.69
CA LYS A 11 12.35 9.43 -32.11
C LYS A 11 12.84 8.52 -31.00
N LEU A 12 13.17 7.30 -31.38
CA LEU A 12 13.92 6.33 -30.58
C LEU A 12 15.29 6.09 -31.22
N VAL A 13 16.22 5.54 -30.45
CA VAL A 13 17.55 5.17 -30.93
C VAL A 13 17.77 3.66 -30.87
N TRP A 14 18.65 3.13 -31.71
CA TRP A 14 19.16 1.76 -31.60
C TRP A 14 20.69 1.77 -31.63
N GLY A 15 21.31 0.91 -30.81
CA GLY A 15 22.78 0.84 -30.68
C GLY A 15 23.44 2.20 -30.46
N ALA A 16 24.61 2.42 -31.07
CA ALA A 16 25.42 3.63 -30.94
C ALA A 16 24.93 4.83 -31.79
N GLY A 17 23.61 5.03 -31.92
CA GLY A 17 23.04 6.30 -32.41
C GLY A 17 22.23 6.29 -33.71
N GLY A 18 21.73 5.13 -34.17
CA GLY A 18 20.78 5.14 -35.29
C GLY A 18 19.39 5.58 -34.80
N GLU A 19 18.80 6.61 -35.43
CA GLU A 19 17.47 7.12 -35.07
C GLU A 19 16.36 6.46 -35.89
N VAL A 20 15.20 6.22 -35.27
CA VAL A 20 13.97 5.75 -35.93
C VAL A 20 12.77 6.54 -35.40
N ALA A 21 11.80 6.83 -36.26
CA ALA A 21 10.57 7.48 -35.84
C ALA A 21 9.77 6.55 -34.90
N THR A 22 9.39 7.04 -33.72
CA THR A 22 8.66 6.26 -32.71
C THR A 22 7.37 5.66 -33.28
N SER A 23 6.65 6.44 -34.11
CA SER A 23 5.41 5.98 -34.75
C SER A 23 5.61 4.82 -35.71
N GLU A 24 6.75 4.77 -36.40
CA GLU A 24 7.09 3.71 -37.35
C GLU A 24 7.58 2.47 -36.59
N ALA A 25 8.51 2.67 -35.65
CA ALA A 25 9.11 1.61 -34.85
C ALA A 25 8.08 0.79 -34.05
N LEU A 26 7.06 1.47 -33.52
CA LEU A 26 6.04 0.87 -32.65
C LEU A 26 4.72 0.55 -33.36
N ALA A 27 4.64 0.80 -34.67
CA ALA A 27 3.44 0.48 -35.45
C ALA A 27 3.15 -1.03 -35.44
N GLY A 28 1.91 -1.39 -35.13
CA GLY A 28 1.43 -2.78 -35.17
C GLY A 28 2.00 -3.68 -34.06
N LYS A 29 2.74 -3.14 -33.09
CA LYS A 29 3.20 -3.90 -31.92
C LYS A 29 2.02 -4.17 -30.98
N ALA A 30 1.92 -5.40 -30.51
CA ALA A 30 0.87 -5.81 -29.58
C ALA A 30 1.12 -5.29 -28.17
N ALA A 31 2.38 -5.11 -27.78
CA ALA A 31 2.78 -4.49 -26.53
C ALA A 31 4.15 -3.82 -26.64
N VAL A 32 4.39 -2.81 -25.80
CA VAL A 32 5.67 -2.11 -25.67
C VAL A 32 6.16 -2.20 -24.23
N ALA A 33 7.36 -2.75 -24.03
CA ALA A 33 8.02 -2.83 -22.73
C ALA A 33 8.97 -1.65 -22.51
N LEU A 34 8.69 -0.80 -21.53
CA LEU A 34 9.65 0.19 -21.04
C LEU A 34 10.58 -0.48 -20.04
N TYR A 35 11.83 -0.67 -20.43
CA TYR A 35 12.83 -1.37 -19.62
C TYR A 35 13.77 -0.38 -18.94
N PHE A 36 13.54 -0.11 -17.66
CA PHE A 36 14.40 0.73 -16.83
C PHE A 36 15.55 -0.11 -16.30
N SER A 37 16.78 0.24 -16.71
CA SER A 37 17.99 -0.51 -16.37
C SER A 37 19.23 0.37 -16.41
N ALA A 38 20.37 -0.17 -15.95
CA ALA A 38 21.68 0.47 -16.09
C ALA A 38 22.81 -0.56 -16.04
N HIS A 39 23.94 -0.25 -16.65
CA HIS A 39 25.10 -1.12 -16.70
C HIS A 39 25.76 -1.33 -15.33
N TRP A 40 25.75 -0.27 -14.51
CA TRP A 40 26.33 -0.29 -13.16
C TRP A 40 25.52 -1.14 -12.16
N CYS A 41 24.30 -1.53 -12.50
CA CYS A 41 23.37 -2.26 -11.64
C CYS A 41 23.60 -3.79 -11.75
N PRO A 42 24.05 -4.47 -10.68
CA PRO A 42 24.29 -5.93 -10.72
C PRO A 42 23.06 -6.80 -11.06
N PRO A 43 21.87 -6.61 -10.47
CA PRO A 43 20.71 -7.42 -10.83
C PRO A 43 20.27 -7.18 -12.28
N CYS A 44 20.49 -5.96 -12.80
CA CYS A 44 20.24 -5.62 -14.19
C CYS A 44 21.10 -6.47 -15.14
N ARG A 45 22.42 -6.54 -14.89
CA ARG A 45 23.34 -7.37 -15.69
C ARG A 45 23.00 -8.87 -15.65
N GLY A 46 22.33 -9.34 -14.60
CA GLY A 46 21.83 -10.72 -14.53
C GLY A 46 20.54 -10.96 -15.33
N PHE A 47 19.69 -9.94 -15.46
CA PHE A 47 18.40 -10.05 -16.14
C PHE A 47 18.49 -9.76 -17.64
N THR A 48 19.28 -8.76 -18.07
CA THR A 48 19.35 -8.32 -19.47
C THR A 48 19.67 -9.43 -20.47
N PRO A 49 20.69 -10.29 -20.24
CA PRO A 49 21.03 -11.32 -21.21
C PRO A 49 19.88 -12.32 -21.41
N LYS A 50 19.22 -12.70 -20.31
CA LYS A 50 18.05 -13.59 -20.34
C LYS A 50 16.88 -12.94 -21.06
N PHE A 51 16.61 -11.66 -20.76
CA PHE A 51 15.52 -10.96 -21.43
C PHE A 51 15.79 -10.79 -22.93
N ALA A 52 17.04 -10.51 -23.33
CA ALA A 52 17.44 -10.45 -24.73
C ALA A 52 17.26 -11.80 -25.46
N GLU A 53 17.59 -12.91 -24.80
CA GLU A 53 17.34 -14.28 -25.29
C GLU A 53 15.84 -14.53 -25.49
N TRP A 54 15.03 -14.37 -24.44
CA TRP A 54 13.58 -14.60 -24.50
C TRP A 54 12.87 -13.70 -25.52
N TYR A 55 13.31 -12.44 -25.62
CA TYR A 55 12.81 -11.50 -26.61
C TYR A 55 13.07 -12.00 -28.03
N LYS A 56 14.31 -12.39 -28.34
CA LYS A 56 14.69 -12.87 -29.67
C LYS A 56 13.98 -14.16 -30.05
N GLU A 57 13.86 -15.10 -29.11
CA GLU A 57 13.33 -16.43 -29.39
C GLU A 57 11.81 -16.50 -29.44
N ASN A 58 11.10 -15.67 -28.65
CA ASN A 58 9.66 -15.85 -28.45
C ASN A 58 8.88 -14.53 -28.54
N LEU A 59 9.30 -13.50 -27.80
CA LEU A 59 8.42 -12.35 -27.53
C LEU A 59 8.34 -11.37 -28.71
N LYS A 60 9.44 -11.20 -29.46
CA LYS A 60 9.47 -10.31 -30.63
C LYS A 60 8.47 -10.75 -31.71
N GLU A 61 8.40 -12.05 -32.00
CA GLU A 61 7.45 -12.61 -32.98
C GLU A 61 5.99 -12.49 -32.52
N LYS A 62 5.75 -12.51 -31.21
CA LYS A 62 4.44 -12.24 -30.61
C LYS A 62 4.04 -10.77 -30.65
N GLY A 63 4.91 -9.89 -31.13
CA GLY A 63 4.65 -8.46 -31.29
C GLY A 63 5.05 -7.62 -30.08
N LEU A 64 5.91 -8.12 -29.18
CA LEU A 64 6.55 -7.27 -28.17
C LEU A 64 7.63 -6.40 -28.82
N GLU A 65 7.64 -5.12 -28.50
CA GLU A 65 8.82 -4.27 -28.67
C GLU A 65 9.34 -3.77 -27.32
N VAL A 66 10.66 -3.57 -27.21
CA VAL A 66 11.28 -3.07 -25.97
C VAL A 66 11.91 -1.70 -26.23
N VAL A 67 11.70 -0.79 -25.29
CA VAL A 67 12.34 0.53 -25.24
C VAL A 67 13.14 0.62 -23.95
N PHE A 68 14.46 0.56 -24.08
CA PHE A 68 15.39 0.75 -22.98
C PHE A 68 15.35 2.20 -22.48
N VAL A 69 15.08 2.38 -21.19
CA VAL A 69 15.07 3.67 -20.49
C VAL A 69 16.24 3.71 -19.53
N SER A 70 17.36 4.26 -19.99
CA SER A 70 18.65 4.18 -19.30
C SER A 70 18.74 5.02 -18.03
N SER A 71 19.19 4.36 -16.95
CA SER A 71 19.64 4.99 -15.71
C SER A 71 21.17 5.06 -15.63
N ASP A 72 21.88 4.91 -16.75
CA ASP A 72 23.33 5.15 -16.83
C ASP A 72 23.65 6.62 -16.58
N LYS A 73 24.91 6.89 -16.21
CA LYS A 73 25.36 8.21 -15.76
C LYS A 73 25.97 9.06 -16.87
N ASP A 74 26.37 8.43 -17.96
CA ASP A 74 27.04 9.04 -19.10
C ASP A 74 26.74 8.28 -20.40
N ASP A 75 27.00 8.94 -21.53
CA ASP A 75 26.78 8.40 -22.87
C ASP A 75 27.61 7.15 -23.16
N ASP A 76 28.83 7.05 -22.62
CA ASP A 76 29.71 5.91 -22.87
C ASP A 76 29.13 4.63 -22.24
N ALA A 77 28.70 4.71 -20.98
CA ALA A 77 28.03 3.61 -20.28
C ALA A 77 26.71 3.24 -20.96
N PHE A 78 25.93 4.24 -21.41
CA PHE A 78 24.71 4.02 -22.18
C PHE A 78 24.99 3.27 -23.49
N ASN A 79 25.93 3.74 -24.29
CA ASN A 79 26.26 3.18 -25.61
C ASN A 79 26.83 1.76 -25.48
N GLN A 80 27.68 1.51 -24.49
CA GLN A 80 28.22 0.18 -24.23
C GLN A 80 27.10 -0.82 -23.94
N TYR A 81 26.21 -0.47 -23.01
CA TYR A 81 25.19 -1.40 -22.52
C TYR A 81 24.01 -1.57 -23.48
N SER A 82 23.56 -0.48 -24.12
CA SER A 82 22.56 -0.55 -25.18
C SER A 82 23.05 -1.35 -26.39
N GLY A 83 24.36 -1.34 -26.68
CA GLY A 83 24.97 -2.16 -27.73
C GLY A 83 24.85 -3.68 -27.51
N GLU A 84 24.60 -4.12 -26.28
CA GLU A 84 24.36 -5.53 -25.95
C GLU A 84 22.89 -5.94 -26.17
N MET A 85 21.99 -4.97 -26.38
CA MET A 85 20.55 -5.17 -26.41
C MET A 85 19.99 -5.26 -27.85
N PRO A 86 19.02 -6.14 -28.12
CA PRO A 86 18.44 -6.32 -29.46
C PRO A 86 17.27 -5.39 -29.79
N TRP A 87 17.08 -4.33 -29.01
CA TRP A 87 15.89 -3.49 -29.02
C TRP A 87 16.24 -1.99 -29.00
N LEU A 88 15.21 -1.15 -29.00
CA LEU A 88 15.32 0.31 -29.08
C LEU A 88 15.60 0.91 -27.70
N ALA A 89 16.02 2.17 -27.67
CA ALA A 89 16.22 2.94 -26.46
C ALA A 89 15.64 4.35 -26.60
N LEU A 90 15.25 4.92 -25.46
CA LEU A 90 15.03 6.35 -25.36
C LEU A 90 16.37 7.08 -25.55
N PRO A 91 16.45 8.18 -26.32
CA PRO A 91 17.68 8.95 -26.45
C PRO A 91 18.26 9.31 -25.08
N PHE A 92 19.54 9.03 -24.85
CA PHE A 92 20.18 9.30 -23.55
C PHE A 92 20.13 10.79 -23.17
N SER A 93 20.17 11.68 -24.16
CA SER A 93 20.04 13.13 -23.99
C SER A 93 18.66 13.58 -23.48
N ASP A 94 17.59 12.79 -23.66
CA ASP A 94 16.23 13.11 -23.20
C ASP A 94 16.03 12.72 -21.72
N ARG A 95 16.86 13.32 -20.86
CA ARG A 95 16.83 13.08 -19.40
C ARG A 95 15.51 13.52 -18.78
N GLU A 96 14.93 14.62 -19.28
CA GLU A 96 13.65 15.13 -18.77
C GLU A 96 12.53 14.12 -18.96
N ARG A 97 12.43 13.50 -20.15
CA ARG A 97 11.43 12.46 -20.39
C ARG A 97 11.71 11.21 -19.58
N LYS A 98 12.97 10.79 -19.44
CA LYS A 98 13.31 9.68 -18.55
C LYS A 98 12.78 9.93 -17.13
N GLU A 99 12.99 11.13 -16.57
CA GLU A 99 12.51 11.45 -15.21
C GLU A 99 10.97 11.50 -15.15
N LYS A 100 10.30 12.05 -16.17
CA LYS A 100 8.84 12.02 -16.27
C LYS A 100 8.30 10.59 -16.29
N LEU A 101 8.93 9.68 -17.05
CA LEU A 101 8.54 8.27 -17.11
C LEU A 101 8.77 7.57 -15.76
N SER A 102 9.95 7.76 -15.15
CA SER A 102 10.27 7.20 -13.83
C SER A 102 9.24 7.64 -12.77
N LYS A 103 8.89 8.94 -12.74
CA LYS A 103 7.87 9.47 -11.83
C LYS A 103 6.48 8.93 -12.14
N LYS A 104 6.05 8.96 -13.41
CA LYS A 104 4.74 8.49 -13.87
C LYS A 104 4.47 7.04 -13.47
N TYR A 105 5.48 6.18 -13.60
CA TYR A 105 5.35 4.75 -13.30
C TYR A 105 5.83 4.37 -11.90
N LYS A 106 6.16 5.35 -11.04
CA LYS A 106 6.66 5.15 -9.67
C LYS A 106 7.85 4.17 -9.61
N VAL A 107 8.81 4.31 -10.53
CA VAL A 107 10.00 3.43 -10.60
C VAL A 107 10.93 3.72 -9.42
N GLN A 108 10.93 2.84 -8.42
CA GLN A 108 11.75 2.97 -7.20
C GLN A 108 13.08 2.20 -7.26
N GLY A 109 13.22 1.26 -8.20
CA GLY A 109 14.42 0.44 -8.35
C GLY A 109 14.59 -0.08 -9.78
N ILE A 110 15.76 -0.66 -10.06
CA ILE A 110 16.07 -1.29 -11.34
C ILE A 110 16.69 -2.68 -11.10
N PRO A 111 16.45 -3.66 -11.99
CA PRO A 111 15.67 -3.55 -13.23
C PRO A 111 14.15 -3.43 -12.99
N THR A 112 13.46 -2.60 -13.76
CA THR A 112 11.99 -2.49 -13.77
C THR A 112 11.49 -2.56 -15.21
N VAL A 113 10.42 -3.30 -15.47
CA VAL A 113 9.79 -3.37 -16.80
C VAL A 113 8.32 -3.02 -16.69
N ILE A 114 7.89 -1.99 -17.42
CA ILE A 114 6.48 -1.59 -17.55
C ILE A 114 6.00 -2.04 -18.93
N ILE A 115 4.92 -2.84 -18.98
CA ILE A 115 4.32 -3.28 -20.24
C ILE A 115 3.13 -2.37 -20.57
N LEU A 116 3.14 -1.83 -21.77
CA LEU A 116 2.09 -0.97 -22.32
C LEU A 116 1.40 -1.64 -23.51
N ASP A 117 0.15 -1.28 -23.77
CA ASP A 117 -0.55 -1.62 -25.02
C ASP A 117 -0.16 -0.69 -26.18
N ALA A 118 -0.77 -0.90 -27.34
CA ALA A 118 -0.49 -0.12 -28.56
C ALA A 118 -0.90 1.35 -28.43
N GLU A 119 -1.82 1.67 -27.52
CA GLU A 119 -2.29 3.01 -27.22
C GLU A 119 -1.44 3.72 -26.14
N GLY A 120 -0.52 2.99 -25.50
CA GLY A 120 0.34 3.50 -24.43
C GLY A 120 -0.29 3.42 -23.03
N GLN A 121 -1.38 2.69 -22.86
CA GLN A 121 -1.97 2.39 -21.56
C GLN A 121 -1.20 1.24 -20.87
N VAL A 122 -1.19 1.24 -19.55
CA VAL A 122 -0.46 0.24 -18.77
C VAL A 122 -1.20 -1.10 -18.80
N ILE A 123 -0.53 -2.13 -19.30
CA ILE A 123 -0.96 -3.53 -19.15
C ILE A 123 -0.53 -4.04 -17.77
N THR A 124 0.76 -3.91 -17.44
CA THR A 124 1.28 -4.28 -16.11
C THR A 124 2.54 -3.50 -15.77
N LYS A 125 2.71 -3.18 -14.49
CA LYS A 125 3.95 -2.60 -13.95
C LYS A 125 4.95 -3.65 -13.46
N ASP A 126 4.53 -4.92 -13.38
CA ASP A 126 5.33 -6.08 -12.95
C ASP A 126 5.83 -6.90 -14.17
N GLY A 127 6.21 -6.20 -15.24
CA GLY A 127 6.61 -6.83 -16.50
C GLY A 127 7.85 -7.73 -16.34
N GLN A 128 8.77 -7.38 -15.45
CA GLN A 128 9.99 -8.13 -15.22
C GLN A 128 9.66 -9.54 -14.71
N SER A 129 8.80 -9.64 -13.69
CA SER A 129 8.38 -10.91 -13.12
C SER A 129 7.47 -11.69 -14.07
N ALA A 130 6.61 -11.01 -14.83
CA ALA A 130 5.77 -11.62 -15.85
C ALA A 130 6.64 -12.33 -16.93
N ILE A 131 7.62 -11.62 -17.48
CA ILE A 131 8.55 -12.16 -18.48
C ILE A 131 9.40 -13.30 -17.90
N HIS A 132 9.87 -13.17 -16.66
CA HIS A 132 10.68 -14.21 -16.02
C HIS A 132 9.90 -15.53 -15.82
N ARG A 133 8.61 -15.44 -15.46
CA ARG A 133 7.74 -16.60 -15.24
C ARG A 133 7.23 -17.21 -16.54
N ASP A 134 7.05 -16.39 -17.58
CA ASP A 134 6.55 -16.81 -18.88
C ASP A 134 7.49 -16.34 -20.01
N PRO A 135 8.73 -16.88 -20.07
CA PRO A 135 9.72 -16.48 -21.08
C PRO A 135 9.30 -16.83 -22.51
N LYS A 136 8.35 -17.77 -22.65
CA LYS A 136 7.76 -18.16 -23.94
C LYS A 136 6.56 -17.30 -24.34
N GLY A 137 6.08 -16.41 -23.47
CA GLY A 137 4.92 -15.56 -23.75
C GLY A 137 3.65 -16.35 -24.04
N VAL A 138 3.38 -17.43 -23.31
CA VAL A 138 2.12 -18.19 -23.38
C VAL A 138 0.94 -17.29 -23.02
N ASN A 139 1.11 -16.44 -22.01
CA ASN A 139 0.11 -15.51 -21.51
C ASN A 139 0.34 -14.08 -22.02
N PHE A 140 1.21 -13.89 -23.02
CA PHE A 140 1.46 -12.59 -23.65
C PHE A 140 0.13 -11.95 -24.12
N PRO A 141 -0.11 -10.64 -23.87
CA PRO A 141 0.81 -9.61 -23.36
C PRO A 141 0.83 -9.46 -21.83
N TRP A 142 0.48 -10.52 -21.08
CA TRP A 142 0.40 -10.54 -19.61
C TRP A 142 -0.60 -9.53 -19.05
N LYS A 143 -1.72 -9.38 -19.77
CA LYS A 143 -2.85 -8.62 -19.27
C LYS A 143 -3.37 -9.26 -17.99
N PRO A 144 -3.42 -8.53 -16.86
CA PRO A 144 -3.99 -9.06 -15.63
C PRO A 144 -5.41 -9.55 -15.88
N LYS A 145 -5.67 -10.81 -15.50
CA LYS A 145 -7.03 -11.34 -15.48
C LYS A 145 -7.80 -10.68 -14.35
N SER A 146 -9.07 -10.37 -14.60
CA SER A 146 -10.00 -9.98 -13.55
C SER A 146 -10.23 -11.12 -12.56
N LEU A 147 -10.61 -10.79 -11.34
CA LEU A 147 -10.98 -11.80 -10.33
C LEU A 147 -12.02 -12.79 -10.87
N LYS A 148 -13.01 -12.29 -11.63
CA LYS A 148 -14.06 -13.10 -12.24
C LYS A 148 -13.49 -14.13 -13.22
N GLU A 149 -12.54 -13.75 -14.06
CA GLU A 149 -11.90 -14.66 -15.01
C GLU A 149 -11.08 -15.74 -14.29
N ILE A 150 -10.35 -15.37 -13.24
CA ILE A 150 -9.55 -16.31 -12.45
C ILE A 150 -10.47 -17.31 -11.73
N LEU A 151 -11.53 -16.82 -11.06
CA LEU A 151 -12.48 -17.69 -10.35
C LEU A 151 -13.28 -18.59 -11.29
N ALA A 152 -13.55 -18.17 -12.52
CA ALA A 152 -14.22 -19.01 -13.51
C ALA A 152 -13.35 -20.19 -14.00
N ALA A 153 -12.02 -20.03 -13.98
CA ALA A 153 -11.07 -21.10 -14.30
C ALA A 153 -10.68 -21.95 -13.07
N ALA A 154 -10.87 -21.42 -11.86
CA ALA A 154 -10.52 -22.07 -10.61
C ALA A 154 -11.43 -23.26 -10.30
N LYS A 155 -10.81 -24.39 -9.92
CA LYS A 155 -11.51 -25.50 -9.27
C LYS A 155 -11.57 -25.25 -7.76
N ILE A 156 -12.75 -24.95 -7.25
CA ILE A 156 -13.00 -24.82 -5.81
C ILE A 156 -13.40 -26.20 -5.27
N ILE A 157 -12.93 -26.55 -4.08
CA ILE A 157 -13.30 -27.77 -3.36
C ILE A 157 -13.87 -27.43 -1.98
N GLY A 158 -14.92 -28.14 -1.58
CA GLY A 158 -15.43 -28.18 -0.22
C GLY A 158 -15.07 -29.50 0.45
N LYS A 159 -15.63 -29.75 1.64
CA LYS A 159 -15.41 -31.01 2.37
C LYS A 159 -16.08 -32.21 1.72
N ASP A 160 -17.15 -31.99 0.98
CA ASP A 160 -17.92 -33.03 0.28
C ASP A 160 -17.52 -33.21 -1.19
N GLY A 161 -16.44 -32.55 -1.64
CA GLY A 161 -15.93 -32.63 -3.01
C GLY A 161 -15.91 -31.29 -3.75
N PRO A 162 -15.81 -31.30 -5.09
CA PRO A 162 -15.76 -30.08 -5.90
C PRO A 162 -17.01 -29.21 -5.73
N VAL A 163 -16.81 -27.90 -5.68
CA VAL A 163 -17.85 -26.88 -5.57
C VAL A 163 -17.74 -25.94 -6.77
N ASP A 164 -18.87 -25.64 -7.42
CA ASP A 164 -18.89 -24.67 -8.50
C ASP A 164 -18.57 -23.26 -7.99
N ALA A 165 -17.75 -22.50 -8.72
CA ALA A 165 -17.36 -21.14 -8.32
C ALA A 165 -18.56 -20.20 -8.13
N SER A 166 -19.72 -20.50 -8.75
CA SER A 166 -20.97 -19.78 -8.48
C SER A 166 -21.45 -19.86 -7.03
N ALA A 167 -20.93 -20.80 -6.22
CA ALA A 167 -21.19 -20.86 -4.78
C ALA A 167 -20.69 -19.61 -4.01
N LEU A 168 -19.81 -18.81 -4.63
CA LEU A 168 -19.34 -17.52 -4.12
C LEU A 168 -20.20 -16.34 -4.61
N HIS A 169 -21.00 -16.51 -5.66
CA HIS A 169 -21.81 -15.42 -6.21
C HIS A 169 -22.83 -14.90 -5.20
N GLY A 170 -22.91 -13.57 -5.05
CA GLY A 170 -23.85 -12.93 -4.13
C GLY A 170 -23.48 -13.07 -2.65
N LYS A 171 -22.32 -13.66 -2.33
CA LYS A 171 -21.78 -13.73 -0.96
C LYS A 171 -20.59 -12.80 -0.82
N VAL A 172 -20.38 -12.32 0.39
CA VAL A 172 -19.08 -11.76 0.78
C VAL A 172 -18.17 -12.96 1.03
N PHE A 173 -16.98 -12.98 0.43
CA PHE A 173 -16.05 -14.08 0.63
C PHE A 173 -14.62 -13.59 0.85
N GLY A 174 -13.85 -14.37 1.59
CA GLY A 174 -12.45 -14.10 1.85
C GLY A 174 -11.52 -15.09 1.15
N LEU A 175 -10.55 -14.60 0.40
CA LEU A 175 -9.44 -15.40 -0.12
C LEU A 175 -8.32 -15.45 0.92
N TYR A 176 -8.16 -16.60 1.56
CA TYR A 176 -7.23 -16.80 2.67
C TYR A 176 -5.93 -17.45 2.20
N PHE A 177 -4.90 -16.65 1.99
CA PHE A 177 -3.57 -17.10 1.60
C PHE A 177 -2.79 -17.53 2.83
N SER A 178 -2.51 -18.84 2.91
CA SER A 178 -1.88 -19.44 4.08
C SER A 178 -1.10 -20.72 3.71
N ALA A 179 -0.34 -21.28 4.65
CA ALA A 179 0.33 -22.56 4.51
C ALA A 179 0.62 -23.21 5.87
N HIS A 180 0.76 -24.54 5.87
CA HIS A 180 1.03 -25.31 7.08
C HIS A 180 2.41 -24.97 7.67
N TRP A 181 3.42 -24.81 6.79
CA TRP A 181 4.80 -24.52 7.18
C TRP A 181 5.00 -23.12 7.78
N CYS A 182 3.99 -22.24 7.71
CA CYS A 182 4.04 -20.86 8.15
C CYS A 182 3.64 -20.72 9.64
N PRO A 183 4.56 -20.35 10.55
CA PRO A 183 4.24 -20.20 11.97
C PRO A 183 3.13 -19.18 12.29
N PRO A 184 3.12 -17.94 11.77
CA PRO A 184 2.05 -16.99 12.07
C PRO A 184 0.69 -17.48 11.55
N CYS A 185 0.68 -18.21 10.43
CA CYS A 185 -0.51 -18.83 9.86
C CYS A 185 -1.14 -19.86 10.81
N ARG A 186 -0.32 -20.72 11.43
CA ARG A 186 -0.78 -21.70 12.43
C ARG A 186 -1.36 -21.05 13.68
N GLY A 187 -0.95 -19.83 14.02
CA GLY A 187 -1.54 -19.05 15.11
C GLY A 187 -2.87 -18.38 14.75
N PHE A 188 -3.03 -17.95 13.50
CA PHE A 188 -4.23 -17.23 13.03
C PHE A 188 -5.38 -18.15 12.62
N THR A 189 -5.07 -19.28 11.98
CA THR A 189 -6.07 -20.19 11.39
C THR A 189 -7.10 -20.73 12.38
N PRO A 190 -6.71 -21.21 13.58
CA PRO A 190 -7.67 -21.72 14.56
C PRO A 190 -8.64 -20.62 15.02
N LYS A 191 -8.13 -19.39 15.20
CA LYS A 191 -8.95 -18.23 15.57
C LYS A 191 -9.94 -17.89 14.47
N LEU A 192 -9.49 -17.81 13.21
CA LEU A 192 -10.36 -17.55 12.08
C LEU A 192 -11.45 -18.64 11.94
N ALA A 193 -11.10 -19.92 12.13
CA ALA A 193 -12.05 -21.03 12.11
C ALA A 193 -13.11 -20.90 13.21
N GLU A 194 -12.70 -20.52 14.42
CA GLU A 194 -13.60 -20.25 15.55
C GLU A 194 -14.58 -19.10 15.21
N TRP A 195 -14.07 -17.95 14.78
CA TRP A 195 -14.88 -16.77 14.46
C TRP A 195 -15.83 -17.03 13.28
N TYR A 196 -15.33 -17.74 12.26
CA TYR A 196 -16.14 -18.17 11.12
C TYR A 196 -17.32 -19.03 11.56
N ALA A 197 -17.07 -20.06 12.39
CA ALA A 197 -18.11 -20.96 12.87
C ALA A 197 -19.10 -20.26 13.83
N LYS A 198 -18.61 -19.36 14.70
CA LYS A 198 -19.41 -18.67 15.71
C LYS A 198 -20.35 -17.62 15.12
N SER A 199 -19.87 -16.79 14.18
CA SER A 199 -20.59 -15.58 13.74
C SER A 199 -20.52 -15.30 12.25
N LEU A 200 -19.34 -15.39 11.61
CA LEU A 200 -19.17 -14.83 10.26
C LEU A 200 -19.91 -15.63 9.19
N LYS A 201 -19.95 -16.96 9.31
CA LYS A 201 -20.67 -17.82 8.37
C LYS A 201 -22.17 -17.51 8.34
N SER A 202 -22.80 -17.31 9.50
CA SER A 202 -24.23 -16.98 9.59
C SER A 202 -24.54 -15.55 9.11
N LYS A 203 -23.54 -14.64 9.14
CA LYS A 203 -23.61 -13.31 8.53
C LYS A 203 -23.43 -13.30 7.01
N GLY A 204 -23.16 -14.47 6.40
CA GLY A 204 -23.04 -14.64 4.96
C GLY A 204 -21.62 -14.58 4.42
N MET A 205 -20.60 -14.70 5.29
CA MET A 205 -19.22 -14.84 4.87
C MET A 205 -18.93 -16.26 4.37
N GLU A 206 -18.21 -16.37 3.27
CA GLU A 206 -17.50 -17.61 2.88
C GLU A 206 -15.98 -17.41 2.94
N VAL A 207 -15.22 -18.49 3.14
CA VAL A 207 -13.75 -18.46 3.05
C VAL A 207 -13.28 -19.47 2.01
N VAL A 208 -12.31 -19.06 1.19
CA VAL A 208 -11.61 -19.93 0.25
C VAL A 208 -10.14 -19.93 0.64
N PHE A 209 -9.66 -21.07 1.13
CA PHE A 209 -8.25 -21.29 1.40
C PHE A 209 -7.45 -21.34 0.10
N VAL A 210 -6.44 -20.48 -0.01
CA VAL A 210 -5.54 -20.36 -1.16
C VAL A 210 -4.13 -20.78 -0.71
N SER A 211 -3.83 -22.07 -0.84
CA SER A 211 -2.65 -22.67 -0.22
C SER A 211 -1.32 -22.28 -0.87
N SER A 212 -0.37 -21.91 -0.02
CA SER A 212 1.06 -21.77 -0.35
C SER A 212 1.89 -22.97 0.10
N ASP A 213 1.26 -24.11 0.42
CA ASP A 213 1.95 -25.36 0.68
C ASP A 213 2.68 -25.89 -0.56
N LYS A 214 3.77 -26.63 -0.31
CA LYS A 214 4.70 -27.09 -1.36
C LYS A 214 4.38 -28.50 -1.86
N THR A 215 3.51 -29.24 -1.17
CA THR A 215 3.06 -30.57 -1.59
C THR A 215 1.57 -30.74 -1.34
N GLN A 216 0.96 -31.70 -2.04
CA GLN A 216 -0.45 -32.07 -1.87
C GLN A 216 -0.72 -32.56 -0.44
N GLU A 217 0.20 -33.32 0.15
CA GLU A 217 0.03 -33.91 1.47
C GLU A 217 -0.01 -32.83 2.56
N ALA A 218 0.87 -31.84 2.48
CA ALA A 218 0.89 -30.71 3.41
C ALA A 218 -0.38 -29.84 3.27
N PHE A 219 -0.89 -29.71 2.04
CA PHE A 219 -2.18 -29.07 1.78
C PHE A 219 -3.33 -29.84 2.42
N ASP A 220 -3.40 -31.16 2.21
CA ASP A 220 -4.49 -32.00 2.70
C ASP A 220 -4.55 -32.03 4.23
N GLU A 221 -3.39 -32.15 4.89
CA GLU A 221 -3.25 -32.11 6.35
C GLU A 221 -3.82 -30.81 6.91
N TYR A 222 -3.36 -29.67 6.39
CA TYR A 222 -3.70 -28.37 6.93
C TYR A 222 -5.09 -27.87 6.53
N TYR A 223 -5.55 -28.20 5.32
CA TYR A 223 -6.94 -27.96 4.91
C TYR A 223 -7.90 -28.83 5.72
N GLY A 224 -7.49 -30.05 6.10
CA GLY A 224 -8.27 -30.98 6.92
C GLY A 224 -8.88 -30.34 8.17
N GLU A 225 -8.13 -29.46 8.82
CA GLU A 225 -8.51 -28.75 10.06
C GLU A 225 -9.43 -27.53 9.84
N GLN A 226 -9.63 -27.09 8.59
CA GLN A 226 -10.32 -25.84 8.27
C GLN A 226 -11.80 -26.08 7.88
N PRO A 227 -12.76 -25.23 8.29
CA PRO A 227 -14.20 -25.49 8.10
C PRO A 227 -14.81 -24.96 6.79
N TRP A 228 -14.00 -24.42 5.88
CA TRP A 228 -14.43 -23.66 4.71
C TRP A 228 -13.97 -24.30 3.38
N LEU A 229 -14.10 -23.58 2.26
CA LEU A 229 -13.71 -24.05 0.92
C LEU A 229 -12.20 -23.87 0.68
N ALA A 230 -11.66 -24.50 -0.36
CA ALA A 230 -10.29 -24.28 -0.81
C ALA A 230 -10.20 -24.19 -2.34
N LEU A 231 -9.21 -23.46 -2.84
CA LEU A 231 -8.72 -23.63 -4.20
C LEU A 231 -8.03 -25.00 -4.26
N ASP A 232 -8.44 -25.84 -5.22
CA ASP A 232 -7.82 -27.16 -5.42
C ASP A 232 -6.30 -27.01 -5.58
N TYR A 233 -5.54 -27.87 -4.93
CA TYR A 233 -4.08 -27.78 -4.92
C TYR A 233 -3.47 -27.84 -6.33
N SER A 234 -4.12 -28.52 -7.28
CA SER A 234 -3.66 -28.60 -8.67
C SER A 234 -3.77 -27.28 -9.44
N ASN A 235 -4.61 -26.34 -9.00
CA ASN A 235 -4.79 -25.00 -9.59
C ASN A 235 -3.69 -24.02 -9.18
N ARG A 236 -2.43 -24.41 -9.41
CA ARG A 236 -1.25 -23.58 -9.08
C ARG A 236 -1.19 -22.29 -9.89
N SER A 237 -1.63 -22.32 -11.15
CA SER A 237 -1.68 -21.13 -12.01
C SER A 237 -2.65 -20.09 -11.44
N GLU A 238 -3.88 -20.48 -11.12
CA GLU A 238 -4.89 -19.58 -10.56
C GLU A 238 -4.46 -19.05 -9.18
N LYS A 239 -3.79 -19.88 -8.37
CA LYS A 239 -3.20 -19.44 -7.09
C LYS A 239 -2.22 -18.29 -7.30
N GLU A 240 -1.34 -18.42 -8.28
CA GLU A 240 -0.35 -17.38 -8.61
C GLU A 240 -1.02 -16.13 -9.17
N GLU A 241 -2.00 -16.28 -10.05
CA GLU A 241 -2.80 -15.16 -10.58
C GLU A 241 -3.52 -14.39 -9.46
N LEU A 242 -4.14 -15.08 -8.50
CA LEU A 242 -4.74 -14.46 -7.31
C LEU A 242 -3.70 -13.75 -6.45
N SER A 243 -2.54 -14.38 -6.22
CA SER A 243 -1.46 -13.79 -5.43
C SER A 243 -0.96 -12.50 -6.07
N ASN A 244 -0.80 -12.48 -7.40
CA ASN A 244 -0.37 -11.31 -8.16
C ASN A 244 -1.45 -10.22 -8.18
N LEU A 245 -2.71 -10.58 -8.44
CA LEU A 245 -3.84 -9.65 -8.52
C LEU A 245 -3.99 -8.83 -7.23
N PHE A 246 -3.77 -9.48 -6.07
CA PHE A 246 -3.89 -8.81 -4.78
C PHE A 246 -2.57 -8.36 -4.17
N GLY A 247 -1.43 -8.56 -4.85
CA GLY A 247 -0.11 -8.15 -4.36
C GLY A 247 0.33 -8.90 -3.10
N VAL A 248 -0.02 -10.18 -2.97
CA VAL A 248 0.30 -11.00 -1.80
C VAL A 248 1.79 -11.33 -1.78
N GLN A 249 2.55 -10.63 -0.94
CA GLN A 249 4.00 -10.85 -0.76
C GLN A 249 4.33 -11.71 0.47
N GLY A 250 3.39 -11.86 1.41
CA GLY A 250 3.57 -12.59 2.66
C GLY A 250 2.28 -13.27 3.10
N ILE A 251 2.43 -14.26 3.99
CA ILE A 251 1.31 -15.01 4.58
C ILE A 251 1.43 -15.03 6.11
N PRO A 252 0.31 -15.03 6.87
CA PRO A 252 -1.07 -15.09 6.39
C PRO A 252 -1.53 -13.77 5.74
N SER A 253 -2.26 -13.86 4.64
CA SER A 253 -2.94 -12.73 4.00
C SER A 253 -4.40 -13.11 3.75
N PHE A 254 -5.31 -12.15 3.93
CA PHE A 254 -6.74 -12.41 3.81
C PHE A 254 -7.41 -11.26 3.08
N VAL A 255 -7.85 -11.53 1.86
CA VAL A 255 -8.49 -10.52 1.00
C VAL A 255 -9.99 -10.74 1.05
N ILE A 256 -10.75 -9.74 1.49
CA ILE A 256 -12.20 -9.78 1.59
C ILE A 256 -12.80 -9.14 0.34
N VAL A 257 -13.71 -9.85 -0.30
CA VAL A 257 -14.36 -9.51 -1.56
C VAL A 257 -15.87 -9.43 -1.33
N ASP A 258 -16.50 -8.42 -1.90
CA ASP A 258 -17.94 -8.21 -1.83
C ASP A 258 -18.69 -9.09 -2.83
N LYS A 259 -20.02 -9.08 -2.70
CA LYS A 259 -20.99 -9.86 -3.48
C LYS A 259 -20.90 -9.62 -4.99
N ASP A 260 -20.44 -8.45 -5.40
CA ASP A 260 -20.26 -8.04 -6.80
C ASP A 260 -18.86 -8.36 -7.35
N GLY A 261 -17.95 -8.88 -6.51
CA GLY A 261 -16.57 -9.17 -6.87
C GLY A 261 -15.59 -8.02 -6.65
N SER A 262 -16.04 -6.88 -6.12
CA SER A 262 -15.16 -5.77 -5.72
C SER A 262 -14.39 -6.11 -4.44
N VAL A 263 -13.18 -5.59 -4.30
CA VAL A 263 -12.36 -5.82 -3.10
C VAL A 263 -12.84 -4.89 -1.99
N ILE A 264 -13.26 -5.48 -0.87
CA ILE A 264 -13.57 -4.74 0.35
C ILE A 264 -12.27 -4.35 1.04
N THR A 265 -11.40 -5.30 1.34
CA THR A 265 -10.11 -5.00 1.99
C THR A 265 -9.08 -6.09 1.69
N LYS A 266 -7.81 -5.68 1.56
CA LYS A 266 -6.66 -6.60 1.50
C LYS A 266 -6.08 -6.93 2.89
N ASP A 267 -6.53 -6.20 3.92
CA ASP A 267 -6.08 -6.32 5.32
C ASP A 267 -7.09 -7.11 6.17
N GLY A 268 -7.72 -8.13 5.58
CA GLY A 268 -8.76 -8.91 6.23
C GLY A 268 -8.27 -9.61 7.51
N THR A 269 -6.98 -9.93 7.62
CA THR A 269 -6.41 -10.53 8.84
C THR A 269 -6.56 -9.58 10.03
N ALA A 270 -6.26 -8.30 9.85
CA ALA A 270 -6.42 -7.26 10.86
C ALA A 270 -7.91 -6.97 11.10
N ALA A 271 -8.71 -6.83 10.04
CA ALA A 271 -10.13 -6.54 10.14
C ALA A 271 -10.87 -7.58 11.01
N VAL A 272 -10.70 -8.88 10.70
CA VAL A 272 -11.39 -9.94 11.46
C VAL A 272 -10.79 -10.11 12.87
N SER A 273 -9.50 -9.88 13.05
CA SER A 273 -8.89 -9.95 14.40
C SER A 273 -9.40 -8.87 15.34
N ASN A 274 -9.65 -7.66 14.82
CA ASN A 274 -10.14 -6.53 15.59
C ASN A 274 -11.65 -6.58 15.83
N ASP A 275 -12.39 -7.35 15.01
CA ASP A 275 -13.83 -7.57 15.16
C ASP A 275 -14.20 -9.07 15.01
N PRO A 276 -13.83 -9.92 15.98
CA PRO A 276 -14.08 -11.37 15.93
C PRO A 276 -15.56 -11.75 15.82
N GLU A 277 -16.45 -10.89 16.31
CA GLU A 277 -17.90 -11.12 16.26
C GLU A 277 -18.52 -10.60 14.96
N GLY A 278 -17.76 -9.87 14.13
CA GLY A 278 -18.21 -9.29 12.87
C GLY A 278 -19.25 -8.20 13.06
N ALA A 279 -19.20 -7.41 14.13
CA ALA A 279 -20.11 -6.28 14.35
C ALA A 279 -20.09 -5.27 13.19
N GLU A 280 -18.93 -5.07 12.57
CA GLU A 280 -18.71 -4.20 11.41
C GLU A 280 -18.65 -4.98 10.09
N PHE A 281 -18.93 -6.29 10.10
CA PHE A 281 -18.96 -7.12 8.89
C PHE A 281 -19.85 -6.48 7.80
N PRO A 282 -19.38 -6.39 6.55
CA PRO A 282 -18.19 -7.05 5.98
C PRO A 282 -16.90 -6.21 6.01
N TRP A 283 -16.82 -5.19 6.87
CA TRP A 283 -15.65 -4.30 7.02
C TRP A 283 -15.33 -3.48 5.77
N TYR A 284 -16.36 -2.88 5.16
CA TYR A 284 -16.17 -1.90 4.09
C TYR A 284 -15.17 -0.81 4.52
N PRO A 285 -14.26 -0.37 3.62
CA PRO A 285 -13.36 0.72 3.91
C PRO A 285 -14.13 1.92 4.44
N LYS A 286 -13.75 2.37 5.64
CA LYS A 286 -14.33 3.57 6.22
C LYS A 286 -13.82 4.77 5.43
N PRO A 287 -14.70 5.70 5.01
CA PRO A 287 -14.25 6.92 4.32
C PRO A 287 -13.24 7.72 5.15
N VAL A 288 -13.35 7.64 6.48
CA VAL A 288 -12.42 8.25 7.44
C VAL A 288 -11.72 7.14 8.21
N LEU A 289 -10.40 7.06 8.10
CA LEU A 289 -9.58 6.04 8.77
C LEU A 289 -9.16 6.51 10.17
N ASP A 290 -9.02 5.58 11.11
CA ASP A 290 -8.41 5.89 12.42
C ASP A 290 -6.88 5.82 12.30
N LEU A 291 -6.22 6.96 12.51
CA LEU A 291 -4.77 7.10 12.40
C LEU A 291 -4.02 6.22 13.41
N ALA A 292 -4.64 5.85 14.53
CA ALA A 292 -4.02 4.97 15.51
C ALA A 292 -3.98 3.50 15.05
N GLN A 293 -4.83 3.12 14.09
CA GLN A 293 -4.92 1.74 13.59
C GLN A 293 -3.93 1.42 12.47
N GLY A 294 -3.15 2.41 12.01
CA GLY A 294 -2.10 2.23 11.01
C GLY A 294 -1.69 3.56 10.38
N HIS A 295 -0.56 3.55 9.67
CA HIS A 295 -0.10 4.75 8.95
C HIS A 295 -0.98 5.07 7.72
N GLY A 296 -1.79 4.12 7.24
CA GLY A 296 -2.67 4.32 6.09
C GLY A 296 -1.92 4.92 4.88
N PRO A 297 -2.62 5.62 3.97
CA PRO A 297 -2.02 6.24 2.79
C PRO A 297 -1.22 7.54 3.06
N LEU A 298 -0.65 7.73 4.26
CA LEU A 298 0.09 8.94 4.65
C LEU A 298 1.27 9.27 3.71
N ASN A 299 1.90 8.25 3.14
CA ASN A 299 3.07 8.40 2.27
C ASN A 299 2.69 8.38 0.78
N GLU A 300 1.43 8.11 0.48
CA GLU A 300 0.92 7.82 -0.87
C GLU A 300 0.08 8.98 -1.40
N ALA A 301 -0.68 9.66 -0.54
CA ALA A 301 -1.55 10.77 -0.88
C ALA A 301 -1.54 11.87 0.19
N ALA A 302 -2.11 13.03 -0.13
CA ALA A 302 -2.37 14.05 0.88
C ALA A 302 -3.46 13.55 1.84
N CYS A 303 -3.28 13.76 3.15
CA CYS A 303 -4.20 13.29 4.19
C CYS A 303 -4.82 14.48 4.92
N CYS A 304 -6.15 14.59 4.87
CA CYS A 304 -6.93 15.48 5.72
C CYS A 304 -7.20 14.78 7.06
N ILE A 305 -6.65 15.31 8.15
CA ILE A 305 -6.67 14.68 9.48
C ILE A 305 -7.39 15.59 10.47
N ALA A 306 -8.40 15.04 11.16
CA ALA A 306 -8.96 15.66 12.36
C ALA A 306 -8.24 15.16 13.62
N PHE A 307 -7.53 16.04 14.29
CA PHE A 307 -6.87 15.79 15.57
C PHE A 307 -7.87 15.97 16.71
N CYS A 308 -8.42 14.85 17.22
CA CYS A 308 -9.50 14.79 18.19
C CYS A 308 -9.12 14.04 19.48
N GLU A 309 -7.83 13.89 19.76
CA GLU A 309 -7.32 13.08 20.87
C GLU A 309 -7.72 13.61 22.26
N ALA A 310 -8.00 14.90 22.33
CA ALA A 310 -8.45 15.62 23.52
C ALA A 310 -9.98 15.79 23.57
N ALA A 311 -10.68 15.37 22.52
CA ALA A 311 -12.13 15.47 22.40
C ALA A 311 -12.80 14.23 22.97
N ASP A 312 -14.00 14.39 23.53
CA ASP A 312 -14.80 13.25 23.96
C ASP A 312 -15.31 12.41 22.77
N ALA A 313 -15.83 11.22 23.06
CA ALA A 313 -16.30 10.29 22.02
C ALA A 313 -17.42 10.88 21.14
N THR A 314 -18.26 11.78 21.68
CA THR A 314 -19.32 12.45 20.92
C THR A 314 -18.73 13.43 19.91
N ALA A 315 -17.77 14.25 20.32
CA ALA A 315 -17.07 15.19 19.45
C ALA A 315 -16.17 14.47 18.42
N GLN A 316 -15.50 13.38 18.80
CA GLN A 316 -14.74 12.53 17.87
C GLN A 316 -15.67 11.99 16.76
N LYS A 317 -16.83 11.43 17.15
CA LYS A 317 -17.81 10.91 16.21
C LYS A 317 -18.37 12.01 15.30
N ALA A 318 -18.66 13.19 15.84
CA ALA A 318 -19.16 14.31 15.04
C ALA A 318 -18.14 14.79 14.00
N ALA A 319 -16.85 14.84 14.35
CA ALA A 319 -15.79 15.18 13.40
C ALA A 319 -15.63 14.12 12.28
N GLU A 320 -15.73 12.84 12.64
CA GLU A 320 -15.71 11.72 11.68
C GLU A 320 -16.91 11.80 10.72
N GLU A 321 -18.12 11.99 11.24
CA GLU A 321 -19.35 12.14 10.44
C GLU A 321 -19.33 13.38 9.54
N ALA A 322 -18.71 14.47 10.00
CA ALA A 322 -18.55 15.69 9.20
C ALA A 322 -17.60 15.48 8.00
N MET A 323 -16.54 14.68 8.16
CA MET A 323 -15.58 14.40 7.08
C MET A 323 -16.06 13.32 6.11
N ALA A 324 -16.87 12.36 6.57
CA ALA A 324 -17.23 11.18 5.78
C ALA A 324 -17.87 11.46 4.40
N PRO A 325 -18.81 12.42 4.22
CA PRO A 325 -19.37 12.71 2.90
C PRO A 325 -18.33 13.24 1.91
N VAL A 326 -17.42 14.10 2.39
CA VAL A 326 -16.34 14.67 1.57
C VAL A 326 -15.34 13.57 1.21
N ALA A 327 -14.97 12.71 2.17
CA ALA A 327 -14.08 11.59 1.93
C ALA A 327 -14.65 10.61 0.88
N LYS A 328 -15.95 10.29 0.99
CA LYS A 328 -16.62 9.40 0.04
C LYS A 328 -16.59 9.96 -1.39
N LYS A 329 -16.82 11.26 -1.56
CA LYS A 329 -16.73 11.94 -2.86
C LYS A 329 -15.36 11.70 -3.52
N TYR A 330 -14.26 11.89 -2.80
CA TYR A 330 -12.92 11.71 -3.37
C TYR A 330 -12.60 10.23 -3.67
N ILE A 331 -13.10 9.29 -2.87
CA ILE A 331 -12.99 7.85 -3.16
C ILE A 331 -13.75 7.49 -4.44
N GLU A 332 -14.97 8.01 -4.60
CA GLU A 332 -15.79 7.79 -5.80
C GLU A 332 -15.14 8.41 -7.05
N GLU A 333 -14.55 9.61 -6.95
CA GLU A 333 -13.82 10.26 -8.04
C GLU A 333 -12.60 9.43 -8.49
N ALA A 334 -11.79 8.94 -7.55
CA ALA A 334 -10.63 8.10 -7.86
C ALA A 334 -11.03 6.76 -8.46
N THR A 335 -12.08 6.13 -7.91
CA THR A 335 -12.64 4.89 -8.45
C THR A 335 -13.11 5.08 -9.90
N ALA A 336 -13.83 6.18 -10.18
CA ALA A 336 -14.29 6.52 -11.53
C ALA A 336 -13.12 6.81 -12.49
N ALA A 337 -12.00 7.31 -11.98
CA ALA A 337 -10.78 7.55 -12.74
C ALA A 337 -9.88 6.31 -12.89
N GLY A 338 -10.19 5.19 -12.21
CA GLY A 338 -9.32 4.01 -12.17
C GLY A 338 -8.02 4.25 -11.39
N GLU A 339 -7.99 5.23 -10.50
CA GLU A 339 -6.86 5.53 -9.61
C GLU A 339 -6.92 4.64 -8.36
N GLU A 340 -5.76 4.16 -7.90
CA GLU A 340 -5.65 3.28 -6.72
C GLU A 340 -5.92 4.04 -5.41
N ASP A 341 -5.47 5.29 -5.35
CA ASP A 341 -5.60 6.16 -4.17
C ASP A 341 -6.33 7.46 -4.55
N PRO A 342 -7.20 7.99 -3.69
CA PRO A 342 -7.79 9.30 -3.92
C PRO A 342 -6.77 10.42 -3.75
N LYS A 343 -6.97 11.51 -4.48
CA LYS A 343 -6.11 12.71 -4.40
C LYS A 343 -5.95 13.24 -2.97
N VAL A 344 -7.00 13.08 -2.15
CA VAL A 344 -6.98 13.39 -0.73
C VAL A 344 -7.69 12.27 0.03
N THR A 345 -7.03 11.75 1.05
CA THR A 345 -7.57 10.75 1.97
C THR A 345 -7.94 11.39 3.30
N PHE A 346 -8.77 10.74 4.11
CA PHE A 346 -9.31 11.33 5.34
C PHE A 346 -9.04 10.44 6.54
N MET A 347 -8.58 11.04 7.62
CA MET A 347 -8.23 10.34 8.85
C MET A 347 -8.70 11.10 10.08
N ILE A 348 -8.82 10.39 11.20
CA ILE A 348 -9.08 10.96 12.53
C ILE A 348 -8.03 10.42 13.51
N ALA A 349 -7.45 11.32 14.30
CA ALA A 349 -6.58 10.94 15.42
C ALA A 349 -7.41 10.95 16.70
N LYS A 350 -7.75 9.76 17.22
CA LYS A 350 -8.55 9.61 18.45
C LYS A 350 -7.70 9.46 19.72
N THR A 351 -6.42 9.16 19.57
CA THR A 351 -5.46 8.96 20.67
C THR A 351 -4.15 9.68 20.40
N SER A 352 -3.41 10.05 21.44
CA SER A 352 -2.15 10.81 21.34
C SER A 352 -0.89 9.96 21.19
N SER A 353 -1.03 8.63 21.14
CA SER A 353 0.10 7.69 21.08
C SER A 353 0.52 7.37 19.65
N GLY A 354 1.68 6.73 19.51
CA GLY A 354 2.18 6.25 18.21
C GLY A 354 2.30 7.34 17.15
N VAL A 355 1.79 7.05 15.95
CA VAL A 355 1.85 7.94 14.78
C VAL A 355 1.13 9.26 15.05
N CYS A 356 -0.01 9.25 15.76
CA CYS A 356 -0.75 10.46 16.11
C CYS A 356 0.14 11.45 16.88
N GLY A 357 0.79 10.98 17.94
CA GLY A 357 1.70 11.80 18.77
C GLY A 357 2.90 12.33 17.99
N GLN A 358 3.47 11.52 17.09
CA GLN A 358 4.57 11.95 16.23
C GLN A 358 4.15 13.07 15.27
N LEU A 359 3.00 12.93 14.60
CA LEU A 359 2.48 13.96 13.69
C LEU A 359 2.13 15.26 14.43
N ARG A 360 1.54 15.18 15.64
CA ARG A 360 1.33 16.38 16.48
C ARG A 360 2.62 17.17 16.69
N LYS A 361 3.72 16.46 17.00
CA LYS A 361 5.04 17.07 17.22
C LYS A 361 5.56 17.73 15.95
N LEU A 362 5.50 17.03 14.80
CA LEU A 362 6.01 17.54 13.52
C LEU A 362 5.24 18.78 13.05
N MET A 363 3.96 18.90 13.36
CA MET A 363 3.13 20.07 13.01
C MET A 363 3.07 21.13 14.12
N ALA A 364 3.89 20.99 15.18
CA ALA A 364 3.90 21.91 16.32
C ALA A 364 2.52 22.13 16.99
N LEU A 365 1.67 21.11 17.02
CA LEU A 365 0.39 21.16 17.72
C LEU A 365 0.60 21.27 19.24
N PRO A 366 -0.34 21.87 19.99
CA PRO A 366 -0.26 21.95 21.44
C PRO A 366 -0.01 20.58 22.07
N LYS A 367 0.92 20.53 23.05
CA LYS A 367 1.21 19.29 23.76
C LYS A 367 -0.01 18.84 24.55
N LEU A 368 -0.30 17.55 24.48
CA LEU A 368 -1.30 16.92 25.33
C LEU A 368 -0.62 16.38 26.60
N PRO A 369 -1.36 16.28 27.71
CA PRO A 369 -0.89 15.55 28.88
C PRO A 369 -0.47 14.12 28.49
N PRO A 370 0.66 13.60 29.02
CA PRO A 370 1.04 12.23 28.75
C PRO A 370 0.06 11.26 29.41
N ALA A 371 -0.03 10.04 28.88
CA ALA A 371 -0.80 8.98 29.53
C ALA A 371 -0.25 8.70 30.94
N ALA A 372 -1.13 8.29 31.87
CA ALA A 372 -0.68 7.80 33.16
C ALA A 372 0.20 6.56 32.95
N HIS A 373 1.28 6.45 33.74
CA HIS A 373 2.06 5.23 33.79
C HIS A 373 1.36 4.22 34.70
N GLU A 374 1.31 2.95 34.30
CA GLU A 374 0.58 1.91 35.04
C GLU A 374 1.21 1.60 36.40
N HIS A 375 2.52 1.79 36.54
CA HIS A 375 3.24 1.54 37.78
C HIS A 375 3.38 2.80 38.64
N PRO A 376 3.51 2.64 39.98
CA PRO A 376 3.82 3.74 40.87
C PRO A 376 5.15 4.43 40.52
N LEU A 377 5.12 5.76 40.47
CA LEU A 377 6.29 6.60 40.28
C LEU A 377 6.70 7.24 41.62
N GLU A 378 8.00 7.41 41.85
CA GLU A 378 8.54 8.13 43.01
C GLU A 378 9.57 9.18 42.60
N GLU A 379 9.69 10.24 43.39
CA GLU A 379 10.73 11.26 43.17
C GLU A 379 12.12 10.61 43.29
N ALA A 380 12.96 10.80 42.27
CA ALA A 380 14.30 10.24 42.17
C ALA A 380 15.32 11.34 41.84
N ASP A 381 16.61 11.06 42.04
CA ASP A 381 17.67 12.02 41.75
C ASP A 381 17.72 12.38 40.24
N SER A 382 17.77 13.68 39.97
CA SER A 382 17.78 14.24 38.61
C SER A 382 19.15 14.14 37.91
N ASN A 383 20.20 13.65 38.60
CA ASN A 383 21.54 13.29 38.09
C ASN A 383 22.06 14.14 36.92
N ASN A 384 21.99 15.48 37.03
CA ASN A 384 22.50 16.46 36.06
C ASN A 384 22.24 16.12 34.57
N GLY A 385 21.07 15.55 34.25
CA GLY A 385 20.61 15.40 32.86
C GLY A 385 20.98 14.10 32.13
N GLN A 386 21.45 13.06 32.82
CA GLN A 386 21.61 11.70 32.25
C GLN A 386 20.32 10.86 32.25
N TRP A 387 19.17 11.49 32.03
CA TRP A 387 17.88 10.79 31.92
C TRP A 387 16.97 11.54 30.93
N GLY A 388 15.92 10.89 30.44
CA GLY A 388 14.92 11.49 29.56
C GLY A 388 13.54 11.35 30.18
N CYS A 389 12.66 12.33 29.96
CA CYS A 389 11.26 12.18 30.34
C CYS A 389 10.48 11.47 29.24
N ASP A 390 9.87 10.32 29.53
CA ASP A 390 9.06 9.53 28.59
C ASP A 390 7.79 10.25 28.13
N GLY A 391 7.30 11.23 28.89
CA GLY A 391 6.10 12.00 28.53
C GLY A 391 6.36 13.13 27.52
N CYS A 392 7.45 13.88 27.69
CA CYS A 392 7.75 15.05 26.84
C CYS A 392 8.99 14.89 25.96
N ASN A 393 9.70 13.78 26.12
CA ASN A 393 10.96 13.43 25.46
C ASN A 393 12.05 14.52 25.56
N ARG A 394 12.02 15.30 26.66
CA ARG A 394 13.09 16.25 27.00
C ARG A 394 14.12 15.53 27.86
N GLY A 395 15.39 15.79 27.59
CA GLY A 395 16.48 15.41 28.50
C GLY A 395 16.29 16.06 29.86
N GLY A 396 16.70 15.34 30.90
CA GLY A 396 16.65 15.79 32.28
C GLY A 396 17.40 17.11 32.43
N ARG A 397 16.83 18.01 33.24
CA ARG A 397 17.46 19.28 33.57
C ARG A 397 17.69 19.36 35.07
N PRO A 398 18.80 19.97 35.53
CA PRO A 398 19.12 20.05 36.97
C PRO A 398 17.99 20.65 37.81
N GLU A 399 17.24 21.60 37.24
CA GLU A 399 16.16 22.34 37.88
C GLU A 399 14.79 21.63 37.88
N VAL A 400 14.67 20.46 37.25
CA VAL A 400 13.40 19.75 37.09
C VAL A 400 13.43 18.43 37.86
N LYS A 401 12.44 18.22 38.75
CA LYS A 401 12.32 16.96 39.48
C LYS A 401 12.04 15.79 38.54
N ARG A 402 12.58 14.63 38.90
CA ARG A 402 12.43 13.37 38.20
C ARG A 402 11.53 12.44 39.01
N PHE A 403 10.59 11.79 38.33
CA PHE A 403 9.69 10.78 38.89
C PHE A 403 9.92 9.46 38.18
N ARG A 404 10.58 8.50 38.83
CA ARG A 404 10.99 7.22 38.26
C ARG A 404 10.07 6.09 38.68
N CYS A 405 9.82 5.14 37.78
CA CYS A 405 9.09 3.92 38.07
C CYS A 405 9.80 3.00 39.07
N LYS A 406 9.03 2.45 40.02
CA LYS A 406 9.55 1.52 41.04
C LYS A 406 9.58 0.05 40.60
N GLN A 407 8.93 -0.29 39.49
CA GLN A 407 8.85 -1.67 39.02
C GLN A 407 10.23 -2.13 38.52
N GLU A 408 10.72 -3.25 39.06
CA GLU A 408 11.99 -3.83 38.64
C GLU A 408 11.96 -4.13 37.13
N GLY A 409 12.98 -3.65 36.41
CA GLY A 409 13.08 -3.79 34.96
C GLY A 409 12.31 -2.73 34.14
N CYS A 410 11.60 -1.80 34.77
CA CYS A 410 10.96 -0.67 34.09
C CYS A 410 11.84 0.59 34.23
N ASP A 411 12.26 1.17 33.10
CA ASP A 411 13.14 2.33 33.05
C ASP A 411 12.39 3.67 32.91
N PHE A 412 11.07 3.66 33.06
CA PHE A 412 10.19 4.79 32.83
C PHE A 412 10.44 5.96 33.80
N ASP A 413 10.51 7.16 33.26
CA ASP A 413 10.82 8.42 33.93
C ASP A 413 9.91 9.57 33.46
N PHE A 414 9.31 10.30 34.41
CA PHE A 414 8.64 11.57 34.15
C PHE A 414 9.39 12.75 34.73
N CYS A 415 9.34 13.89 34.04
CA CYS A 415 9.63 15.16 34.67
C CYS A 415 8.44 15.62 35.52
N GLN A 416 8.68 16.52 36.48
CA GLN A 416 7.64 17.08 37.33
C GLN A 416 6.40 17.53 36.57
N GLU A 417 6.58 18.34 35.53
CA GLU A 417 5.48 18.87 34.70
C GLU A 417 4.64 17.73 34.10
N CYS A 418 5.28 16.69 33.55
CA CYS A 418 4.59 15.53 32.99
C CYS A 418 3.89 14.70 34.06
N HIS A 419 4.55 14.50 35.21
CA HIS A 419 4.00 13.72 36.32
C HIS A 419 2.74 14.36 36.91
N GLU A 420 2.73 15.68 37.08
CA GLU A 420 1.59 16.42 37.66
C GLU A 420 0.33 16.38 36.79
N VAL A 421 0.50 16.30 35.47
CA VAL A 421 -0.63 16.28 34.51
C VAL A 421 -0.85 14.91 33.88
N ALA A 422 -0.04 13.90 34.19
CA ALA A 422 -0.17 12.57 33.60
C ALA A 422 -1.55 11.96 33.87
N GLY A 423 -2.21 11.47 32.82
CA GLY A 423 -3.57 10.93 32.91
C GLY A 423 -4.67 11.98 33.12
N SER A 424 -4.33 13.27 33.17
CA SER A 424 -5.34 14.33 33.16
C SER A 424 -5.96 14.48 31.76
N SER A 425 -7.26 14.82 31.73
CA SER A 425 -7.93 15.18 30.49
C SER A 425 -7.61 16.63 30.15
N ALA A 426 -6.99 16.86 29.00
CA ALA A 426 -6.96 18.19 28.40
C ALA A 426 -8.19 18.33 27.51
N THR A 427 -8.90 19.45 27.62
CA THR A 427 -9.98 19.79 26.69
C THR A 427 -9.41 20.72 25.62
N LEU A 428 -9.04 20.15 24.47
CA LEU A 428 -8.70 20.92 23.27
C LEU A 428 -9.79 20.70 22.23
N ALA A 429 -10.16 21.77 21.54
CA ALA A 429 -11.03 21.66 20.38
C ALA A 429 -10.34 20.80 19.30
N PRO A 430 -11.11 19.98 18.57
CA PRO A 430 -10.62 19.28 17.39
C PRO A 430 -9.88 20.23 16.44
N LYS A 431 -8.76 19.77 15.86
CA LYS A 431 -8.01 20.56 14.88
C LYS A 431 -7.95 19.84 13.54
N LEU A 432 -8.43 20.49 12.48
CA LEU A 432 -8.35 19.96 11.13
C LEU A 432 -7.03 20.38 10.48
N MET A 433 -6.34 19.42 9.84
CA MET A 433 -5.05 19.63 9.19
C MET A 433 -5.02 18.87 7.86
N ILE A 434 -4.25 19.35 6.88
CA ILE A 434 -3.84 18.52 5.73
C ILE A 434 -2.34 18.30 5.81
N ILE A 435 -1.90 17.06 5.65
CA ILE A 435 -0.48 16.68 5.57
C ILE A 435 -0.22 16.18 4.15
N ASN A 436 0.85 16.66 3.52
CA ASN A 436 1.28 16.21 2.21
C ASN A 436 2.75 15.77 2.29
N ILE A 437 2.96 14.54 2.79
CA ILE A 437 4.29 13.94 2.88
C ILE A 437 4.93 13.74 1.48
N PRO A 438 4.19 13.29 0.45
CA PRO A 438 4.74 13.15 -0.91
C PRO A 438 5.29 14.44 -1.53
N ASP A 439 4.96 15.61 -0.97
CA ASP A 439 5.35 16.95 -1.48
C ASP A 439 6.25 17.68 -0.46
N ASP A 440 7.43 17.12 -0.23
CA ASP A 440 8.48 17.65 0.67
C ASP A 440 8.03 17.87 2.13
N GLY A 441 7.06 17.10 2.62
CA GLY A 441 6.66 17.15 4.03
C GLY A 441 5.98 18.46 4.47
N ALA A 442 5.03 18.95 3.66
CA ALA A 442 4.22 20.12 3.99
C ALA A 442 3.00 19.80 4.85
N PHE A 443 2.52 20.78 5.62
CA PHE A 443 1.20 20.74 6.25
C PHE A 443 0.43 22.06 6.11
N TYR A 444 -0.88 21.97 6.25
CA TYR A 444 -1.83 23.07 6.09
C TYR A 444 -2.79 23.06 7.27
N GLU A 445 -3.04 24.23 7.86
CA GLU A 445 -3.97 24.37 8.97
C GLU A 445 -5.39 24.66 8.46
N GLY A 446 -6.32 23.82 8.90
CA GLY A 446 -7.73 23.96 8.61
C GLY A 446 -8.47 24.83 9.64
N PRO A 447 -9.75 25.09 9.38
CA PRO A 447 -10.63 25.81 10.28
C PRO A 447 -10.80 25.07 11.61
N ASP A 448 -11.10 25.82 12.68
CA ASP A 448 -11.33 25.23 14.02
C ASP A 448 -12.67 24.49 14.10
N LEU A 449 -13.66 24.91 13.30
CA LEU A 449 -14.94 24.23 13.21
C LEU A 449 -14.91 23.16 12.11
N ILE A 450 -15.12 21.91 12.50
CA ILE A 450 -15.17 20.75 11.60
C ILE A 450 -16.63 20.45 11.24
N THR A 451 -17.03 20.79 10.02
CA THR A 451 -18.34 20.53 9.41
C THR A 451 -18.11 20.11 7.95
N GLY A 452 -19.08 19.48 7.30
CA GLY A 452 -18.96 19.09 5.88
C GLY A 452 -18.51 20.25 4.98
N ASP A 453 -19.16 21.41 5.11
CA ASP A 453 -18.84 22.62 4.32
C ASP A 453 -17.43 23.16 4.58
N THR A 454 -16.98 23.16 5.84
CA THR A 454 -15.65 23.68 6.19
C THR A 454 -14.55 22.72 5.74
N VAL A 455 -14.79 21.42 5.83
CA VAL A 455 -13.90 20.37 5.31
C VAL A 455 -13.79 20.46 3.78
N GLU A 456 -14.92 20.56 3.07
CA GLU A 456 -14.92 20.65 1.60
C GLU A 456 -14.20 21.91 1.09
N LYS A 457 -14.47 23.07 1.71
CA LYS A 457 -13.77 24.31 1.37
C LYS A 457 -12.28 24.22 1.63
N PHE A 458 -11.88 23.61 2.75
CA PHE A 458 -10.47 23.47 3.11
C PHE A 458 -9.72 22.57 2.12
N VAL A 459 -10.30 21.41 1.78
CA VAL A 459 -9.70 20.48 0.80
C VAL A 459 -9.65 21.10 -0.60
N SER A 460 -10.72 21.78 -1.02
CA SER A 460 -10.75 22.48 -2.31
C SER A 460 -9.71 23.60 -2.38
N GLY A 461 -9.54 24.35 -1.29
CA GLY A 461 -8.55 25.42 -1.20
C GLY A 461 -7.11 24.90 -1.24
N PHE A 462 -6.86 23.73 -0.65
CA PHE A 462 -5.57 23.03 -0.74
C PHE A 462 -5.27 22.59 -2.18
N LEU A 463 -6.19 21.86 -2.81
CA LEU A 463 -6.03 21.40 -4.19
C LEU A 463 -5.92 22.56 -5.20
N GLY A 464 -6.59 23.68 -4.92
CA GLY A 464 -6.53 24.91 -5.71
C GLY A 464 -5.30 25.79 -5.44
N GLY A 465 -4.40 25.40 -4.51
CA GLY A 465 -3.18 26.15 -4.18
C GLY A 465 -3.41 27.47 -3.43
N THR A 466 -4.58 27.64 -2.82
CA THR A 466 -4.95 28.84 -2.05
C THR A 466 -4.67 28.72 -0.54
N SER A 467 -4.37 27.51 -0.06
CA SER A 467 -4.05 27.25 1.35
C SER A 467 -2.59 27.59 1.68
N SER A 468 -2.37 28.15 2.87
CA SER A 468 -1.02 28.52 3.33
C SER A 468 -0.19 27.29 3.69
N ARG A 469 0.88 27.03 2.92
CA ARG A 469 1.85 25.97 3.18
C ARG A 469 2.67 26.27 4.43
N LYS A 470 2.82 25.27 5.30
CA LYS A 470 3.78 25.24 6.40
C LYS A 470 4.69 24.01 6.26
N ASN A 471 5.90 24.08 6.80
CA ASN A 471 6.85 22.97 6.76
C ASN A 471 6.87 22.28 8.12
N MET A 472 6.93 20.95 8.11
CA MET A 472 7.09 20.18 9.34
C MET A 472 8.40 20.53 10.05
N VAL A 473 8.39 20.54 11.38
CA VAL A 473 9.54 20.91 12.20
C VAL A 473 10.52 19.73 12.24
N GLY A 474 11.75 19.95 11.77
CA GLY A 474 12.86 18.99 11.91
C GLY A 474 12.93 17.90 10.85
N LEU A 475 12.37 18.13 9.66
CA LEU A 475 12.69 17.37 8.44
C LEU A 475 13.91 17.96 7.73
#